data_AF-A0A222XB41-F1
#
_entry.id   AF-A0A222XB41-F1
#
_cell.length_a   1.000
_cell.length_b   1.000
_cell.length_c   1.000
_cell.angle_alpha   90.00
_cell.angle_beta   90.00
_cell.angle_gamma   90.00
#
_symmetry.space_group_name_H-M   'P 1'
#
loop_
_entity.id
_entity.type
_entity.pdbx_description
1 polymer ?
#
loop_
_entity_poly.entity_id
_entity_poly.type
_entity_poly.pdbx_seq_one_letter_code
_entity_poly.pdbx_strand_id
1 'polypeptide(L)'
;MTLGSWRTAHGARLMTRCARADNPGDEDDESRAHHEDTMTTPIPGWYPDPQRPDQVRWFDGASWTAHVRQARRAAPGPTKPPWSGGKIALVSVGSAVAAGVVVVGAGLLAAPRMVAMWDDELFDESLRGQSCEQVAVDEVRLAAEDAAPGDVALVAIDQVRTVEDHLATATRPADGAEAHLLTCEGMARWADGFQRPVRLVLTIDSDNQTWIDNTWDESSTGSA
;
A
#
# COMPACT_ATOMS: atom_id res chain seq x y z
N MET A 1 1.78 0.45 -32.57
CA MET A 1 1.68 1.55 -31.60
C MET A 1 1.15 0.93 -30.33
N THR A 2 2.05 0.62 -29.41
CA THR A 2 1.75 -0.05 -28.14
C THR A 2 1.46 1.02 -27.11
N LEU A 3 0.20 1.14 -26.69
CA LEU A 3 -0.19 1.89 -25.51
C LEU A 3 0.66 1.41 -24.33
N GLY A 4 1.51 2.27 -23.78
CA GLY A 4 2.23 1.99 -22.55
C GLY A 4 1.27 2.11 -21.36
N SER A 5 0.62 1.02 -21.00
CA SER A 5 -0.14 0.89 -19.75
C SER A 5 0.78 0.24 -18.71
N TRP A 6 0.98 0.93 -17.59
CA TRP A 6 1.68 0.39 -16.44
C TRP A 6 0.67 0.31 -15.30
N ARG A 7 0.68 -0.82 -14.59
CA ARG A 7 -0.22 -1.10 -13.47
C ARG A 7 0.62 -1.20 -12.19
N THR A 8 0.36 -0.32 -11.23
CA THR A 8 1.12 -0.28 -9.97
C THR A 8 0.26 -0.77 -8.81
N ALA A 9 0.76 -1.77 -8.08
CA ALA A 9 0.06 -2.42 -6.96
C ALA A 9 0.24 -1.66 -5.65
N HIS A 10 -0.85 -1.37 -4.93
CA HIS A 10 -0.75 -1.03 -3.51
C HIS A 10 -1.03 -2.25 -2.63
N GLY A 11 -0.03 -2.65 -1.82
CA GLY A 11 -0.23 -3.60 -0.72
C GLY A 11 0.60 -4.88 -0.78
N ALA A 12 1.23 -5.21 -1.90
CA ALA A 12 2.15 -6.34 -1.98
C ALA A 12 3.56 -5.91 -1.55
N ARG A 13 3.91 -6.21 -0.28
CA ARG A 13 5.32 -6.44 0.07
C ARG A 13 5.90 -7.44 -0.93
N LEU A 14 6.81 -6.96 -1.77
CA LEU A 14 7.71 -7.70 -2.64
C LEU A 14 8.06 -9.09 -2.08
N MET A 15 7.42 -10.11 -2.62
CA MET A 15 7.87 -11.50 -2.53
C MET A 15 7.81 -12.14 -3.91
N THR A 16 8.35 -11.46 -4.92
CA THR A 16 8.80 -12.13 -6.14
C THR A 16 10.21 -11.65 -6.46
N ARG A 17 11.17 -12.37 -5.86
CA ARG A 17 12.54 -12.44 -6.34
C ARG A 17 12.50 -12.83 -7.81
N CYS A 18 12.86 -11.92 -8.70
CA CYS A 18 13.47 -12.35 -9.95
C CYS A 18 14.76 -13.08 -9.57
N ALA A 19 14.79 -14.39 -9.83
CA ALA A 19 15.98 -15.21 -9.72
C ALA A 19 17.05 -14.63 -10.65
N ARG A 20 17.97 -13.86 -10.07
CA ARG A 20 19.21 -13.44 -10.71
C ARG A 20 20.11 -14.67 -10.74
N ALA A 21 20.44 -15.12 -11.94
CA ALA A 21 21.45 -16.16 -12.14
C ALA A 21 22.75 -15.73 -11.47
N ASP A 22 23.26 -16.60 -10.59
CA ASP A 22 24.58 -16.50 -9.98
C ASP A 22 25.63 -16.45 -11.09
N ASN A 23 26.42 -15.37 -11.12
CA ASN A 23 27.65 -15.30 -11.91
C ASN A 23 28.81 -15.22 -10.91
N PRO A 24 29.54 -16.32 -10.65
CA PRO A 24 30.67 -16.31 -9.73
C PRO A 24 31.96 -16.06 -10.52
N GLY A 25 32.62 -14.96 -10.20
CA GLY A 25 33.96 -14.66 -10.69
C GLY A 25 34.04 -13.25 -11.24
N ASP A 26 34.50 -12.34 -10.38
CA ASP A 26 35.47 -11.29 -10.69
C ASP A 26 35.66 -10.47 -9.41
N GLU A 27 36.43 -11.06 -8.49
CA GLU A 27 37.11 -10.34 -7.42
C GLU A 27 38.39 -9.76 -8.05
N ASP A 28 38.51 -8.44 -8.03
CA ASP A 28 39.63 -7.69 -7.42
C ASP A 28 39.99 -6.41 -8.18
N ASP A 29 40.12 -5.36 -7.37
CA ASP A 29 40.83 -4.12 -7.61
C ASP A 29 40.24 -3.06 -8.57
N GLU A 30 40.26 -1.81 -8.10
CA GLU A 30 40.11 -0.57 -8.89
C GLU A 30 38.69 0.02 -9.10
N SER A 31 37.98 0.39 -8.03
CA SER A 31 36.93 1.44 -8.09
C SER A 31 36.72 2.21 -6.78
N ARG A 32 37.81 2.42 -6.03
CA ARG A 32 37.88 3.33 -4.87
C ARG A 32 38.10 4.79 -5.30
N ALA A 33 37.34 5.25 -6.28
CA ALA A 33 37.20 6.65 -6.68
C ALA A 33 35.80 6.79 -7.30
N HIS A 34 35.04 7.81 -6.90
CA HIS A 34 33.63 8.06 -7.24
C HIS A 34 32.57 7.36 -6.37
N HIS A 35 32.80 7.28 -5.05
CA HIS A 35 31.69 7.51 -4.11
C HIS A 35 31.52 9.03 -4.02
N GLU A 36 30.99 9.63 -5.09
CA GLU A 36 30.36 10.95 -4.98
C GLU A 36 29.11 10.70 -4.14
N ASP A 37 29.27 10.87 -2.82
CA ASP A 37 28.18 11.01 -1.87
C ASP A 37 27.20 12.02 -2.45
N THR A 38 26.17 11.50 -3.10
CA THR A 38 25.07 12.30 -3.60
C THR A 38 24.39 12.79 -2.33
N MET A 39 24.69 14.03 -1.93
CA MET A 39 24.07 14.65 -0.77
C MET A 39 22.58 14.80 -1.07
N THR A 40 21.79 13.77 -0.77
CA THR A 40 20.33 13.82 -0.80
C THR A 40 19.92 14.85 0.24
N THR A 41 19.59 16.05 -0.23
CA THR A 41 19.03 17.10 0.64
C THR A 41 17.75 16.55 1.26
N PRO A 42 17.65 16.46 2.60
CA PRO A 42 16.48 15.85 3.22
C PRO A 42 15.23 16.67 2.89
N ILE A 43 14.17 16.01 2.47
CA ILE A 43 12.88 16.66 2.17
C ILE A 43 12.31 17.21 3.49
N PRO A 44 11.62 18.36 3.51
CA PRO A 44 10.98 18.87 4.72
C PRO A 44 10.05 17.82 5.36
N GLY A 45 10.19 17.56 6.67
CA GLY A 45 9.52 16.44 7.31
C GLY A 45 9.85 16.26 8.81
N TRP A 46 9.21 15.29 9.45
CA TRP A 46 9.50 14.89 10.83
C TRP A 46 10.54 13.77 10.87
N TYR A 47 11.67 14.00 11.52
CA TYR A 47 12.78 13.05 11.61
C TYR A 47 13.18 12.81 13.08
N PRO A 48 13.80 11.67 13.43
CA PRO A 48 14.31 11.41 14.78
C PRO A 48 15.27 12.52 15.24
N ASP A 49 15.09 13.04 16.46
CA ASP A 49 15.96 14.08 17.01
C ASP A 49 17.31 13.45 17.45
N PRO A 50 18.46 13.83 16.85
CA PRO A 50 19.76 13.27 17.19
C PRO A 50 20.17 13.50 18.65
N GLN A 51 19.64 14.54 19.29
CA GLN A 51 19.94 14.86 20.69
C GLN A 51 19.00 14.13 21.66
N ARG A 52 17.80 13.75 21.21
CA ARG A 52 16.76 13.14 22.04
C ARG A 52 16.02 12.04 21.25
N PRO A 53 16.51 10.79 21.28
CA PRO A 53 15.98 9.69 20.46
C PRO A 53 14.54 9.28 20.82
N ASP A 54 13.99 9.78 21.93
CA ASP A 54 12.58 9.63 22.32
C ASP A 54 11.64 10.61 21.59
N GLN A 55 12.18 11.50 20.75
CA GLN A 55 11.46 12.59 20.12
C GLN A 55 11.73 12.64 18.61
N VAL A 56 10.79 13.23 17.87
CA VAL A 56 11.01 13.59 16.47
C VAL A 56 10.89 15.11 16.32
N ARG A 57 11.76 15.68 15.49
CA ARG A 57 11.89 17.11 15.23
C ARG A 57 11.61 17.40 13.76
N TRP A 58 11.02 18.55 13.50
CA TRP A 58 10.73 18.98 12.13
C TRP A 58 12.00 19.56 11.48
N PHE A 59 12.35 19.04 10.31
CA PHE A 59 13.36 19.56 9.39
C PHE A 59 12.64 20.30 8.26
N ASP A 60 13.05 21.53 7.95
CA ASP A 60 12.39 22.37 6.94
C ASP A 60 13.00 22.26 5.53
N GLY A 61 13.92 21.32 5.33
CA GLY A 61 14.66 21.15 4.08
C GLY A 61 16.05 21.80 4.08
N ALA A 62 16.30 22.74 4.99
CA ALA A 62 17.59 23.41 5.14
C ALA A 62 18.17 23.30 6.56
N SER A 63 17.32 23.32 7.57
CA SER A 63 17.70 23.33 8.98
C SER A 63 16.68 22.63 9.88
N TRP A 64 17.15 22.20 11.06
CA TRP A 64 16.27 21.67 12.11
C TRP A 64 15.54 22.82 12.79
N THR A 65 14.21 22.74 12.86
CA THR A 65 13.39 23.77 13.52
C THR A 65 13.20 23.49 15.02
N ALA A 66 12.56 24.43 15.73
CA ALA A 66 12.22 24.28 17.15
C ALA A 66 11.00 23.37 17.40
N HIS A 67 10.31 22.91 16.34
CA HIS A 67 9.13 22.06 16.49
C HIS A 67 9.56 20.62 16.79
N VAL A 68 9.16 20.13 17.97
CA VAL A 68 9.46 18.79 18.47
C VAL A 68 8.17 18.13 18.95
N ARG A 69 8.02 16.83 18.69
CA ARG A 69 6.93 16.00 19.22
C ARG A 69 7.49 14.71 19.79
N GLN A 70 6.80 14.12 20.77
CA GLN A 70 7.18 12.81 21.29
C GLN A 70 7.01 11.76 20.19
N ALA A 71 8.02 10.91 19.99
CA ALA A 71 7.87 9.74 19.15
C ALA A 71 6.79 8.86 19.80
N ARG A 72 5.68 8.61 19.10
CA ARG A 72 4.66 7.69 19.61
C ARG A 72 5.36 6.35 19.84
N ARG A 73 5.49 5.92 21.10
CA ARG A 73 5.87 4.54 21.39
C ARG A 73 4.83 3.66 20.71
N ALA A 74 5.28 2.82 19.77
CA ALA A 74 4.46 1.73 19.28
C ALA A 74 3.97 0.98 20.52
N ALA A 75 2.65 0.86 20.67
CA ALA A 75 2.07 0.06 21.74
C ALA A 75 2.67 -1.36 21.65
N PRO A 76 2.95 -2.03 22.78
CA PRO A 76 3.33 -3.43 22.73
C PRO A 76 2.26 -4.17 21.93
N GLY A 77 2.66 -4.79 20.81
CA GLY A 77 1.73 -5.58 20.01
C GLY A 77 1.08 -6.66 20.87
N PRO A 78 -0.14 -7.11 20.55
CA PRO A 78 -0.82 -8.14 21.31
C PRO A 78 0.07 -9.39 21.40
N THR A 79 0.49 -9.74 22.61
CA THR A 79 1.21 -10.98 22.88
C THR A 79 0.29 -12.14 22.54
N LYS A 80 0.64 -12.91 21.51
CA LYS A 80 -0.05 -14.16 21.17
C LYS A 80 -0.09 -15.04 22.44
N PRO A 81 -1.26 -15.53 22.88
CA PRO A 81 -1.32 -16.39 24.05
C PRO A 81 -0.49 -17.66 23.78
N PRO A 82 0.27 -18.15 24.78
CA PRO A 82 1.04 -19.37 24.63
C PRO A 82 0.07 -20.53 24.44
N TRP A 83 0.12 -21.16 23.27
CA TRP A 83 -0.52 -22.44 23.00
C TRP A 83 0.05 -23.45 24.01
N SER A 84 -0.70 -23.76 25.05
CA SER A 84 -0.37 -24.84 25.97
C SER A 84 -0.77 -26.16 25.30
N GLY A 85 0.24 -26.91 24.86
CA GLY A 85 0.09 -28.29 24.41
C GLY A 85 -0.32 -29.18 25.59
N GLY A 86 -1.61 -29.18 25.91
CA GLY A 86 -2.23 -30.07 26.88
C GLY A 86 -2.53 -31.43 26.23
N LYS A 87 -1.78 -32.45 26.64
CA LYS A 87 -1.96 -33.86 26.26
C LYS A 87 -3.42 -34.28 26.48
N ILE A 88 -4.08 -34.72 25.41
CA ILE A 88 -5.38 -35.40 25.49
C ILE A 88 -5.15 -36.71 26.24
N ALA A 89 -5.50 -36.71 27.53
CA ALA A 89 -5.60 -37.92 28.33
C ALA A 89 -6.90 -38.64 27.94
N LEU A 90 -6.76 -39.74 27.22
CA LEU A 90 -7.80 -40.76 27.06
C LEU A 90 -8.13 -41.34 28.44
N VAL A 91 -9.17 -40.85 29.08
CA VAL A 91 -9.78 -41.51 30.24
C VAL A 91 -11.03 -42.24 29.76
N SER A 92 -10.84 -43.53 29.52
CA SER A 92 -11.89 -44.53 29.51
C SER A 92 -12.40 -44.75 30.95
N VAL A 93 -13.63 -44.37 31.25
CA VAL A 93 -14.41 -44.99 32.34
C VAL A 93 -15.86 -45.13 31.89
N GLY A 94 -16.28 -46.37 31.75
CA GLY A 94 -17.70 -46.71 31.64
C GLY A 94 -18.39 -46.69 33.00
N SER A 95 -19.71 -46.54 32.91
CA SER A 95 -20.76 -46.95 33.86
C SER A 95 -21.39 -45.90 34.78
N ALA A 96 -22.68 -45.66 34.46
CA ALA A 96 -23.83 -45.28 35.29
C ALA A 96 -23.79 -43.94 36.05
N VAL A 97 -24.68 -43.01 35.72
CA VAL A 97 -26.05 -42.85 36.26
C VAL A 97 -26.77 -41.76 35.44
N ALA A 98 -28.06 -41.97 35.24
CA ALA A 98 -29.00 -41.12 34.52
C ALA A 98 -29.00 -39.64 34.97
N ALA A 99 -29.49 -38.78 34.06
CA ALA A 99 -29.74 -37.34 34.19
C ALA A 99 -28.54 -36.41 33.89
N GLY A 100 -28.28 -36.19 32.59
CA GLY A 100 -27.35 -35.15 32.14
C GLY A 100 -27.16 -35.05 30.62
N VAL A 101 -28.19 -35.37 29.82
CA VAL A 101 -28.11 -35.42 28.34
C VAL A 101 -28.57 -34.10 27.66
N VAL A 102 -28.61 -32.98 28.38
CA VAL A 102 -28.93 -31.68 27.76
C VAL A 102 -27.85 -30.72 28.27
N VAL A 103 -26.81 -30.40 27.51
CA VAL A 103 -26.71 -29.06 26.87
C VAL A 103 -25.60 -28.97 25.79
N VAL A 104 -24.79 -29.99 25.52
CA VAL A 104 -23.60 -29.80 24.64
C VAL A 104 -23.90 -29.92 23.12
N GLY A 105 -25.17 -30.08 22.72
CA GLY A 105 -25.53 -30.49 21.36
C GLY A 105 -26.04 -29.43 20.37
N ALA A 106 -26.01 -28.12 20.67
CA ALA A 106 -26.71 -27.12 19.84
C ALA A 106 -25.98 -25.78 19.62
N GLY A 107 -24.64 -25.77 19.57
CA GLY A 107 -23.85 -24.53 19.38
C GLY A 107 -23.10 -24.38 18.06
N LEU A 108 -23.11 -25.37 17.17
CA LEU A 108 -22.17 -25.44 16.03
C LEU A 108 -22.76 -25.17 14.63
N LEU A 109 -24.05 -24.84 14.51
CA LEU A 109 -24.70 -24.67 13.19
C LEU A 109 -25.10 -23.23 12.85
N ALA A 110 -24.59 -22.22 13.57
CA ALA A 110 -24.92 -20.80 13.33
C ALA A 110 -23.70 -19.87 13.22
N ALA A 111 -22.49 -20.41 13.00
CA ALA A 111 -21.25 -19.62 12.98
C ALA A 111 -20.73 -19.12 11.60
N PRO A 112 -21.30 -19.38 10.40
CA PRO A 112 -20.70 -18.86 9.17
C PRO A 112 -21.10 -17.42 8.83
N ARG A 113 -22.17 -16.87 9.41
CA ARG A 113 -22.66 -15.53 9.03
C ARG A 113 -21.94 -14.38 9.71
N MET A 114 -21.26 -14.67 10.82
CA MET A 114 -20.60 -13.62 11.58
C MET A 114 -19.29 -13.18 10.94
N VAL A 115 -18.61 -13.99 10.11
CA VAL A 115 -17.36 -13.54 9.43
C VAL A 115 -17.66 -12.62 8.24
N ALA A 116 -18.70 -12.92 7.46
CA ALA A 116 -19.08 -12.10 6.31
C ALA A 116 -19.51 -10.67 6.68
N MET A 117 -20.00 -10.45 7.91
CA MET A 117 -20.48 -9.14 8.35
C MET A 117 -19.34 -8.15 8.66
N TRP A 118 -18.13 -8.62 8.96
CA TRP A 118 -17.01 -7.75 9.37
C TRP A 118 -16.22 -7.23 8.16
N ASP A 119 -16.37 -7.88 7.00
CA ASP A 119 -15.62 -7.55 5.80
C ASP A 119 -16.17 -6.31 5.06
N ASP A 120 -17.46 -6.01 5.23
CA ASP A 120 -18.09 -4.84 4.60
C ASP A 120 -17.67 -3.52 5.27
N GLU A 121 -17.46 -3.53 6.59
CA GLU A 121 -17.10 -2.32 7.34
C GLU A 121 -15.67 -1.85 7.02
N LEU A 122 -14.74 -2.81 6.86
CA LEU A 122 -13.36 -2.51 6.46
C LEU A 122 -13.25 -2.04 5.01
N PHE A 123 -14.09 -2.56 4.11
CA PHE A 123 -14.14 -2.12 2.72
C PHE A 123 -14.56 -0.65 2.66
N ASP A 124 -15.67 -0.28 3.33
CA ASP A 124 -16.16 1.11 3.35
C ASP A 124 -15.12 2.07 3.96
N GLU A 125 -14.41 1.65 5.02
CA GLU A 125 -13.36 2.49 5.62
C GLU A 125 -12.17 2.74 4.68
N SER A 126 -11.80 1.76 3.83
CA SER A 126 -10.72 1.92 2.84
C SER A 126 -11.06 2.89 1.71
N LEU A 127 -12.36 2.99 1.38
CA LEU A 127 -12.86 3.88 0.32
C LEU A 127 -13.11 5.30 0.83
N ARG A 128 -13.40 5.46 2.12
CA ARG A 128 -13.64 6.77 2.73
C ARG A 128 -12.40 7.65 2.62
N GLY A 129 -12.56 8.78 1.92
CA GLY A 129 -11.50 9.77 1.74
C GLY A 129 -10.68 9.59 0.46
N GLN A 130 -11.00 8.59 -0.37
CA GLN A 130 -10.48 8.54 -1.73
C GLN A 130 -11.06 9.70 -2.54
N SER A 131 -10.19 10.54 -3.08
CA SER A 131 -10.55 11.64 -3.98
C SER A 131 -9.54 11.69 -5.13
N CYS A 132 -9.89 12.41 -6.20
CA CYS A 132 -8.97 12.55 -7.32
C CYS A 132 -7.66 13.26 -6.95
N GLU A 133 -7.69 14.18 -5.99
CA GLU A 133 -6.48 14.80 -5.45
C GLU A 133 -5.60 13.79 -4.73
N GLN A 134 -6.19 12.90 -3.92
CA GLN A 134 -5.44 11.85 -3.22
C GLN A 134 -4.83 10.85 -4.20
N VAL A 135 -5.63 10.37 -5.17
CA VAL A 135 -5.16 9.45 -6.23
C VAL A 135 -3.99 10.07 -7.01
N ALA A 136 -4.06 11.36 -7.34
CA ALA A 136 -2.98 12.06 -8.03
C ALA A 136 -1.69 12.18 -7.20
N VAL A 137 -1.81 12.43 -5.89
CA VAL A 137 -0.65 12.48 -4.98
C VAL A 137 -0.01 11.10 -4.83
N ASP A 138 -0.82 10.06 -4.65
CA ASP A 138 -0.34 8.68 -4.53
C ASP A 138 0.34 8.20 -5.82
N GLU A 139 -0.17 8.57 -6.99
CA GLU A 139 0.44 8.29 -8.28
C GLU A 139 1.83 8.95 -8.42
N VAL A 140 1.97 10.23 -8.08
CA VAL A 140 3.28 10.92 -8.13
C VAL A 140 4.28 10.24 -7.19
N ARG A 141 3.84 9.84 -5.99
CA ARG A 141 4.67 9.12 -5.03
C ARG A 141 5.11 7.76 -5.58
N LEU A 142 4.18 6.97 -6.12
CA LEU A 142 4.48 5.68 -6.74
C LEU A 142 5.44 5.80 -7.92
N ALA A 143 5.19 6.75 -8.83
CA ALA A 143 6.06 7.00 -9.97
C ALA A 143 7.48 7.38 -9.53
N ALA A 144 7.63 8.09 -8.41
CA ALA A 144 8.95 8.39 -7.83
C ALA A 144 9.61 7.17 -7.16
N GLU A 145 8.84 6.28 -6.54
CA GLU A 145 9.33 5.03 -5.94
C GLU A 145 9.79 4.02 -7.01
N ASP A 146 9.10 3.97 -8.15
CA ASP A 146 9.37 3.03 -9.24
C ASP A 146 10.39 3.55 -10.28
N ALA A 147 10.73 4.85 -10.27
CA ALA A 147 11.66 5.45 -11.23
C ALA A 147 13.06 4.84 -11.13
N ALA A 148 13.59 4.34 -12.25
CA ALA A 148 14.97 3.89 -12.32
C ALA A 148 15.95 5.08 -12.41
N PRO A 149 17.23 4.89 -12.03
CA PRO A 149 18.24 5.92 -12.23
C PRO A 149 18.31 6.36 -13.70
N GLY A 150 18.09 7.65 -13.94
CA GLY A 150 18.08 8.24 -15.29
C GLY A 150 16.70 8.45 -15.89
N ASP A 151 15.64 7.91 -15.28
CA ASP A 151 14.27 8.20 -15.69
C ASP A 151 13.87 9.65 -15.36
N VAL A 152 13.05 10.25 -16.22
CA VAL A 152 12.47 11.58 -15.94
C VAL A 152 11.30 11.37 -14.99
N ALA A 153 11.48 11.75 -13.72
CA ALA A 153 10.47 11.57 -12.70
C ALA A 153 9.18 12.38 -12.99
N LEU A 154 8.03 11.76 -12.76
CA LEU A 154 6.76 12.47 -12.64
C LEU A 154 6.81 13.29 -11.34
N VAL A 155 6.61 14.60 -11.41
CA VAL A 155 6.76 15.50 -10.25
C VAL A 155 5.44 16.08 -9.75
N ALA A 156 4.41 16.11 -10.59
CA ALA A 156 3.08 16.60 -10.22
C ALA A 156 2.01 16.12 -11.19
N ILE A 157 0.78 16.08 -10.71
CA ILE A 157 -0.43 16.03 -11.54
C ILE A 157 -1.33 17.16 -11.05
N ASP A 158 -1.49 18.19 -11.87
CA ASP A 158 -2.24 19.40 -11.54
C ASP A 158 -3.63 19.38 -12.19
N GLN A 159 -4.51 20.28 -11.75
CA GLN A 159 -5.86 20.49 -12.33
C GLN A 159 -6.71 19.22 -12.38
N VAL A 160 -6.55 18.35 -11.38
CA VAL A 160 -7.24 17.07 -11.34
C VAL A 160 -8.73 17.28 -11.14
N ARG A 161 -9.54 16.54 -11.91
CA ARG A 161 -11.00 16.54 -11.81
C ARG A 161 -11.55 15.13 -11.91
N THR A 162 -12.68 14.90 -11.24
CA THR A 162 -13.42 13.64 -11.33
C THR A 162 -14.18 13.55 -12.65
N VAL A 163 -14.03 12.43 -13.35
CA VAL A 163 -14.77 12.08 -14.57
C VAL A 163 -15.88 11.09 -14.23
N GLU A 164 -15.57 10.07 -13.45
CA GLU A 164 -16.51 9.05 -12.98
C GLU A 164 -16.26 8.77 -11.50
N ASP A 165 -17.31 8.66 -10.72
CA ASP A 165 -17.26 8.36 -9.28
C ASP A 165 -18.27 7.28 -8.93
N HIS A 166 -17.75 6.12 -8.53
CA HIS A 166 -18.51 4.97 -8.08
C HIS A 166 -18.26 4.66 -6.61
N LEU A 167 -17.53 5.50 -5.87
CA LEU A 167 -17.14 5.20 -4.48
C LEU A 167 -18.38 5.01 -3.58
N ALA A 168 -19.42 5.81 -3.76
CA ALA A 168 -20.64 5.75 -2.96
C ALA A 168 -21.52 4.51 -3.24
N THR A 169 -21.32 3.84 -4.38
CA THR A 169 -22.11 2.67 -4.80
C THR A 169 -21.25 1.42 -4.96
N ALA A 170 -19.94 1.53 -4.69
CA ALA A 170 -19.01 0.43 -4.78
C ALA A 170 -19.42 -0.67 -3.79
N THR A 171 -19.39 -1.90 -4.30
CA THR A 171 -19.52 -3.11 -3.49
C THR A 171 -18.27 -3.93 -3.70
N ARG A 172 -17.92 -4.75 -2.69
CA ARG A 172 -16.78 -5.64 -2.81
C ARG A 172 -16.93 -6.52 -4.07
N PRO A 173 -15.90 -6.58 -4.94
CA PRO A 173 -15.91 -7.50 -6.07
C PRO A 173 -16.04 -8.96 -5.63
N ALA A 174 -16.60 -9.81 -6.50
CA ALA A 174 -16.49 -11.26 -6.30
C ALA A 174 -15.02 -11.72 -6.36
N ASP A 175 -14.69 -12.87 -5.78
CA ASP A 175 -13.33 -13.40 -5.74
C ASP A 175 -12.65 -13.38 -7.13
N GLY A 176 -11.50 -12.70 -7.20
CA GLY A 176 -10.71 -12.53 -8.42
C GLY A 176 -11.28 -11.53 -9.44
N ALA A 177 -12.36 -10.83 -9.11
CA ALA A 177 -12.88 -9.72 -9.89
C ALA A 177 -12.29 -8.38 -9.40
N GLU A 178 -12.35 -7.39 -10.28
CA GLU A 178 -11.97 -6.00 -10.00
C GLU A 178 -13.21 -5.10 -10.12
N ALA A 179 -13.31 -4.10 -9.26
CA ALA A 179 -14.30 -3.03 -9.38
C ALA A 179 -13.60 -1.71 -9.70
N HIS A 180 -14.17 -0.99 -10.66
CA HIS A 180 -13.81 0.38 -10.96
C HIS A 180 -14.44 1.34 -9.95
N LEU A 181 -13.62 2.16 -9.32
CA LEU A 181 -14.05 3.05 -8.23
C LEU A 181 -14.13 4.51 -8.65
N LEU A 182 -13.11 5.01 -9.34
CA LEU A 182 -12.94 6.43 -9.61
C LEU A 182 -12.11 6.64 -10.88
N THR A 183 -12.62 7.43 -11.83
CA THR A 183 -11.84 7.95 -12.97
C THR A 183 -11.55 9.43 -12.75
N CYS A 184 -10.28 9.81 -12.86
CA CYS A 184 -9.81 11.18 -12.76
C CYS A 184 -9.08 11.60 -14.03
N GLU A 185 -9.13 12.89 -14.35
CA GLU A 185 -8.32 13.50 -15.41
C GLU A 185 -7.54 14.69 -14.85
N GLY A 186 -6.30 14.89 -15.31
CA GLY A 186 -5.47 16.01 -14.91
C GLY A 186 -4.35 16.30 -15.91
N MET A 187 -3.43 17.20 -15.54
CA MET A 187 -2.23 17.52 -16.29
C MET A 187 -1.00 17.02 -15.53
N ALA A 188 -0.41 15.92 -16.00
CA ALA A 188 0.84 15.40 -15.48
C ALA A 188 2.01 16.31 -15.91
N ARG A 189 2.99 16.47 -15.02
CA ARG A 189 4.18 17.27 -15.19
C ARG A 189 5.41 16.48 -14.73
N TRP A 190 6.44 16.47 -15.57
CA TRP A 190 7.68 15.74 -15.35
C TRP A 190 8.83 16.67 -14.96
N ALA A 191 9.91 16.11 -14.43
CA ALA A 191 11.08 16.84 -13.93
C ALA A 191 11.81 17.65 -15.01
N ASP A 192 11.69 17.26 -16.28
CA ASP A 192 12.20 17.99 -17.45
C ASP A 192 11.31 19.19 -17.86
N GLY A 193 10.22 19.43 -17.14
CA GLY A 193 9.25 20.49 -17.40
C GLY A 193 8.19 20.12 -18.44
N PHE A 194 8.25 18.92 -19.00
CA PHE A 194 7.25 18.45 -19.94
C PHE A 194 5.88 18.24 -19.25
N GLN A 195 4.79 18.45 -19.99
CA GLN A 195 3.43 18.31 -19.48
C GLN A 195 2.52 17.59 -20.47
N ARG A 196 1.62 16.74 -19.99
CA ARG A 196 0.63 16.00 -20.78
C ARG A 196 -0.66 15.75 -20.00
N PRO A 197 -1.81 15.67 -20.69
CA PRO A 197 -3.02 15.17 -20.05
C PRO A 197 -2.81 13.72 -19.60
N VAL A 198 -3.30 13.39 -18.42
CA VAL A 198 -3.34 12.05 -17.85
C VAL A 198 -4.76 11.71 -17.43
N ARG A 199 -5.14 10.45 -17.63
CA ARG A 199 -6.32 9.84 -17.01
C ARG A 199 -5.87 8.78 -16.02
N LEU A 200 -6.33 8.90 -14.79
CA LEU A 200 -6.07 7.98 -13.69
C LEU A 200 -7.34 7.18 -13.41
N VAL A 201 -7.21 5.88 -13.24
CA VAL A 201 -8.32 4.96 -12.97
C VAL A 201 -7.99 4.19 -11.70
N LEU A 202 -8.77 4.42 -10.65
CA LEU A 202 -8.67 3.70 -9.39
C LEU A 202 -9.54 2.44 -9.45
N THR A 203 -8.94 1.28 -9.25
CA THR A 203 -9.63 0.00 -9.12
C THR A 203 -9.33 -0.66 -7.78
N ILE A 204 -10.23 -1.55 -7.35
CA ILE A 204 -10.04 -2.41 -6.17
C ILE A 204 -10.37 -3.85 -6.52
N ASP A 205 -9.63 -4.79 -5.99
CA ASP A 205 -9.91 -6.22 -6.13
C ASP A 205 -10.67 -6.80 -4.92
N SER A 206 -10.98 -8.10 -4.98
CA SER A 206 -11.66 -8.82 -3.90
C SER A 206 -10.87 -8.91 -2.59
N ASP A 207 -9.54 -8.74 -2.66
CA ASP A 207 -8.60 -8.79 -1.53
C ASP A 207 -8.39 -7.39 -0.90
N ASN A 208 -9.18 -6.39 -1.32
CA ASN A 208 -9.08 -4.98 -0.95
C ASN A 208 -7.74 -4.32 -1.33
N GLN A 209 -7.04 -4.84 -2.35
CA GLN A 209 -5.89 -4.13 -2.90
C GLN A 209 -6.36 -3.12 -3.93
N THR A 210 -5.85 -1.90 -3.82
CA THR A 210 -6.14 -0.83 -4.76
C THR A 210 -5.03 -0.69 -5.80
N TRP A 211 -5.42 -0.33 -7.00
CA TRP A 211 -4.53 -0.15 -8.13
C TRP A 211 -4.87 1.16 -8.82
N ILE A 212 -3.83 1.91 -9.19
CA ILE A 212 -3.98 3.11 -9.99
C ILE A 212 -3.42 2.77 -11.37
N ASP A 213 -4.31 2.71 -12.37
CA ASP A 213 -3.91 2.62 -13.76
C ASP A 213 -3.84 4.05 -14.33
N ASN A 214 -2.69 4.40 -14.90
CA ASN A 214 -2.51 5.67 -15.59
C ASN A 214 -2.52 5.45 -17.11
N THR A 215 -3.19 6.34 -17.83
CA THR A 215 -3.17 6.36 -19.29
C THR A 215 -2.90 7.78 -19.76
N TRP A 216 -2.02 7.89 -20.74
CA TRP A 216 -1.65 9.15 -21.38
C TRP A 216 -2.00 9.02 -22.86
N ASP A 217 -2.75 9.98 -23.39
CA ASP A 217 -3.07 10.00 -24.81
C ASP A 217 -1.83 10.38 -25.63
N GLU A 218 -1.12 9.36 -26.13
CA GLU A 218 -0.05 9.54 -27.12
C GLU A 218 -0.58 10.21 -28.40
N SER A 219 -1.88 10.04 -28.69
CA SER A 219 -2.56 10.52 -29.89
C SER A 219 -2.75 12.03 -29.99
N SER A 220 -2.40 12.81 -28.96
CA SER A 220 -2.46 14.28 -29.04
C SER A 220 -1.28 14.90 -29.82
N THR A 221 -0.29 14.10 -30.22
CA THR A 221 0.85 14.54 -31.04
C THR A 221 0.56 14.45 -32.55
N GLY A 222 -0.26 15.36 -33.08
CA GLY A 222 -0.39 15.59 -34.52
C GLY A 222 -1.80 15.99 -34.92
N SER A 223 -2.07 17.25 -35.23
CA SER A 223 -1.60 17.87 -36.47
C SER A 223 -1.56 19.40 -36.30
N ALA A 224 -0.38 19.99 -36.50
CA ALA A 224 -0.20 21.41 -36.76
C ALA A 224 0.43 21.56 -38.14
#